data_AF-A0A949FBN6-F1
#
_entry.id   AF-A0A949FBN6-F1
#
_cell.length_a   1.000
_cell.length_b   1.000
_cell.length_c   1.000
_cell.angle_alpha   90.00
_cell.angle_beta   90.00
_cell.angle_gamma   90.00
#
_symmetry.space_group_name_H-M   'P 1'
#
loop_
_entity.id
_entity.type
_entity.pdbx_description
1 polymer ?
#
loop_
_entity_poly.entity_id
_entity_poly.type
_entity_poly.pdbx_seq_one_letter_code
_entity_poly.pdbx_strand_id
1 'polypeptide(L)'
;MEIMLIEENFQKEVLESDIPVLVDFWAEWCAPCLMIAPTIEEIAQEYSGRLRVGKLNVDENPTIAAKYNIRSIPTLLIFKEGKVIEQIVGALPKEALKSKIEVILPMELKEIKKEIRRGLEKYTKESPYKFNPDKKKVDLILSGLAKRKKELGFAYCPCRVPSGNKEEDRKIICPCAYHKEEIAKDGICLCGLFVRKER
;
A
#
# COMPACT_ATOMS: atom_id res chain seq x y z
N MET A 1 -7.47 16.16 5.43
CA MET A 1 -7.33 17.23 6.45
C MET A 1 -5.84 17.43 6.65
N GLU A 2 -5.36 18.67 6.52
CA GLU A 2 -3.95 19.00 6.73
C GLU A 2 -3.67 19.26 8.21
N ILE A 3 -2.48 18.90 8.67
CA ILE A 3 -2.00 19.24 10.01
C ILE A 3 -0.93 20.33 9.95
N MET A 4 -0.98 21.28 10.88
CA MET A 4 0.11 22.24 11.08
C MET A 4 1.24 21.55 11.83
N LEU A 5 2.41 21.52 11.23
CA LEU A 5 3.60 20.93 11.81
C LEU A 5 4.47 22.01 12.44
N ILE A 6 4.84 21.75 13.68
CA ILE A 6 5.75 22.56 14.50
C ILE A 6 6.78 21.63 15.13
N GLU A 7 7.83 22.20 15.72
CA GLU A 7 8.92 21.42 16.32
C GLU A 7 8.44 20.38 17.34
N GLU A 8 7.45 20.75 18.16
CA GLU A 8 6.92 19.93 19.24
C GLU A 8 6.13 18.70 18.75
N ASN A 9 5.49 18.78 17.58
CA ASN A 9 4.65 17.69 17.07
C ASN A 9 5.30 16.91 15.93
N PHE A 10 6.39 17.40 15.34
CA PHE A 10 7.02 16.78 14.17
C PHE A 10 7.42 15.33 14.43
N GLN A 11 8.01 15.03 15.60
CA GLN A 11 8.42 13.68 15.95
C GLN A 11 7.22 12.71 15.93
N LYS A 12 6.15 13.05 16.65
CA LYS A 12 4.96 12.21 16.77
C LYS A 12 4.19 12.10 15.46
N GLU A 13 3.94 13.23 14.80
CA GLU A 13 3.04 13.29 13.65
C GLU A 13 3.70 12.81 12.35
N VAL A 14 5.03 12.94 12.24
CA VAL A 14 5.80 12.60 11.03
C VAL A 14 6.66 11.36 11.24
N LEU A 15 7.54 11.37 12.25
CA LEU A 15 8.57 10.33 12.39
C LEU A 15 8.04 9.02 12.96
N GLU A 16 7.08 9.10 13.88
CA GLU A 16 6.44 7.98 14.54
C GLU A 16 5.11 7.58 13.88
N SER A 17 4.83 8.10 12.68
CA SER A 17 3.59 7.81 11.96
C SER A 17 3.53 6.38 11.41
N ASP A 18 2.42 5.68 11.70
CA ASP A 18 2.12 4.35 11.15
C ASP A 18 1.77 4.36 9.65
N ILE A 19 1.47 5.54 9.10
CA ILE A 19 1.16 5.75 7.68
C ILE A 19 2.16 6.71 7.06
N PRO A 20 2.39 6.66 5.73
CA PRO A 20 3.22 7.65 5.06
C PRO A 20 2.73 9.09 5.32
N VAL A 21 3.68 10.02 5.43
CA VAL A 21 3.40 11.43 5.72
C VAL A 21 4.03 12.30 4.64
N LEU A 22 3.23 13.10 3.95
CA LEU A 22 3.71 14.15 3.05
C LEU A 22 3.80 15.46 3.84
N VAL A 23 4.97 16.07 3.86
CA VAL A 23 5.23 17.36 4.51
C VAL A 23 5.48 18.41 3.44
N ASP A 24 4.61 19.42 3.39
CA ASP A 24 4.77 20.61 2.57
C ASP A 24 5.58 21.68 3.31
N PHE A 25 6.79 21.96 2.82
CA PHE A 25 7.64 23.04 3.32
C PHE A 25 7.35 24.31 2.53
N TRP A 26 6.81 25.32 3.22
CA TRP A 26 6.26 26.53 2.60
C TRP A 26 6.61 27.79 3.40
N ALA A 27 6.24 28.97 2.88
CA ALA A 27 6.26 30.26 3.57
C ALA A 27 5.22 31.23 2.98
N GLU A 28 4.81 32.27 3.71
CA GLU A 28 3.77 33.22 3.26
C GLU A 28 4.16 34.03 2.03
N TRP A 29 5.45 34.35 1.88
CA TRP A 29 5.99 35.10 0.75
C TRP A 29 6.21 34.23 -0.50
N CYS A 30 5.99 32.91 -0.40
CA CYS A 30 6.20 31.98 -1.49
C CYS A 30 4.96 31.89 -2.40
N ALA A 31 4.90 32.73 -3.43
CA ALA A 31 3.81 32.67 -4.41
C ALA A 31 3.61 31.27 -5.04
N PRO A 32 4.66 30.50 -5.41
CA PRO A 32 4.49 29.14 -5.89
C PRO A 32 3.90 28.17 -4.86
N CYS A 33 4.12 28.40 -3.56
CA CYS A 33 3.52 27.61 -2.48
C CYS A 33 2.01 27.87 -2.40
N LEU A 34 1.59 29.13 -2.49
CA LEU A 34 0.17 29.50 -2.50
C LEU A 34 -0.58 28.90 -3.70
N MET A 35 0.08 28.80 -4.86
CA MET A 35 -0.51 28.18 -6.05
C MET A 35 -0.77 26.68 -5.91
N ILE A 36 0.12 25.94 -5.24
CA ILE A 36 0.02 24.48 -5.09
C ILE A 36 -0.79 24.06 -3.86
N ALA A 37 -0.97 24.94 -2.86
CA ALA A 37 -1.69 24.63 -1.62
C ALA A 37 -3.09 24.00 -1.84
N PRO A 38 -3.96 24.49 -2.75
CA PRO A 38 -5.25 23.83 -3.00
C PRO A 38 -5.09 22.40 -3.54
N THR A 39 -4.06 22.16 -4.35
CA THR A 39 -3.76 20.82 -4.87
C THR A 39 -3.32 19.87 -3.75
N ILE A 40 -2.51 20.35 -2.81
CA ILE A 40 -2.06 19.59 -1.65
C ILE A 40 -3.25 19.29 -0.71
N GLU A 41 -4.14 20.25 -0.52
CA GLU A 41 -5.36 20.06 0.26
C GLU A 41 -6.27 18.99 -0.37
N GLU A 42 -6.48 19.03 -1.69
CA GLU A 42 -7.22 18.00 -2.41
C GLU A 42 -6.58 16.61 -2.26
N ILE A 43 -5.25 16.52 -2.33
CA ILE A 43 -4.50 15.28 -2.07
C ILE A 43 -4.72 14.81 -0.62
N ALA A 44 -4.69 15.72 0.34
CA ALA A 44 -4.94 15.42 1.75
C ALA A 44 -6.36 14.91 2.02
N GLN A 45 -7.33 15.30 1.20
CA GLN A 45 -8.69 14.78 1.25
C GLN A 45 -8.80 13.43 0.54
N GLU A 46 -8.28 13.32 -0.68
CA GLU A 46 -8.38 12.11 -1.52
C GLU A 46 -7.72 10.90 -0.87
N TYR A 47 -6.56 11.08 -0.23
CA TYR A 47 -5.81 10.02 0.41
C TYR A 47 -6.00 9.96 1.93
N SER A 48 -7.05 10.57 2.45
CA SER A 48 -7.37 10.56 3.88
C SER A 48 -7.38 9.14 4.46
N GLY A 49 -6.66 8.94 5.56
CA GLY A 49 -6.47 7.62 6.21
C GLY A 49 -5.42 6.71 5.55
N ARG A 50 -4.87 7.08 4.38
CA ARG A 50 -3.79 6.36 3.68
C ARG A 50 -2.49 7.15 3.62
N LEU A 51 -2.61 8.48 3.55
CA LEU A 51 -1.52 9.45 3.58
C LEU A 51 -1.90 10.52 4.60
N ARG A 52 -0.98 10.84 5.50
CA ARG A 52 -1.09 12.06 6.30
C ARG A 52 -0.44 13.20 5.53
N VAL A 53 -1.06 14.37 5.55
CA VAL A 53 -0.50 15.57 4.93
C VAL A 53 -0.32 16.63 6.01
N GLY A 54 0.90 17.11 6.17
CA GLY A 54 1.23 18.20 7.07
C GLY A 54 1.92 19.33 6.33
N LYS A 55 1.80 20.54 6.86
CA LYS A 55 2.47 21.73 6.35
C LYS A 55 3.36 22.33 7.42
N LEU A 56 4.55 22.74 7.02
CA LEU A 56 5.57 23.30 7.90
C LEU A 56 6.07 24.62 7.31
N ASN A 57 5.82 25.71 8.03
CA ASN A 57 6.34 27.01 7.65
C ASN A 57 7.84 27.06 7.98
N VAL A 58 8.69 27.30 6.97
CA VAL A 58 10.15 27.28 7.12
C VAL A 58 10.70 28.47 7.91
N ASP A 59 9.98 29.60 7.94
CA ASP A 59 10.38 30.79 8.71
C ASP A 59 10.15 30.56 10.22
N GLU A 60 9.07 29.87 10.56
CA GLU A 60 8.72 29.53 11.95
C GLU A 60 9.50 28.32 12.47
N ASN A 61 9.92 27.41 11.58
CA ASN A 61 10.58 26.15 11.94
C ASN A 61 11.93 25.98 11.22
N PRO A 62 12.88 26.92 11.37
CA PRO A 62 14.14 26.94 10.62
C PRO A 62 15.03 25.73 10.96
N THR A 63 14.97 25.24 12.20
CA THR A 63 15.75 24.06 12.65
C THR A 63 15.34 22.81 11.87
N ILE A 64 14.04 22.57 11.70
CA ILE A 64 13.55 21.41 10.93
C ILE A 64 13.86 21.58 9.45
N ALA A 65 13.65 22.77 8.89
CA ALA A 65 13.98 23.06 7.50
C ALA A 65 15.47 22.81 7.22
N ALA A 66 16.36 23.26 8.10
CA ALA A 66 17.80 23.02 8.01
C ALA A 66 18.16 21.53 8.14
N LYS A 67 17.53 20.81 9.08
CA LYS A 67 17.75 19.36 9.28
C LYS A 67 17.48 18.55 8.02
N TYR A 68 16.46 18.91 7.25
CA TYR A 68 16.13 18.25 5.98
C TYR A 68 16.69 18.96 4.75
N ASN A 69 17.60 19.92 4.95
CA ASN A 69 18.31 20.64 3.89
C ASN A 69 17.36 21.29 2.86
N ILE A 70 16.29 21.90 3.36
CA ILE A 70 15.33 22.64 2.54
C ILE A 70 15.94 23.97 2.12
N ARG A 71 16.35 24.06 0.85
CA ARG A 71 17.03 25.23 0.26
C ARG A 71 16.15 26.06 -0.67
N SER A 72 15.00 25.52 -1.02
CA SER A 72 14.04 26.13 -1.93
C SER A 72 12.65 25.69 -1.53
N ILE A 73 11.66 26.56 -1.72
CA ILE A 73 10.26 26.27 -1.47
C ILE A 73 9.40 26.58 -2.71
N PRO A 74 8.30 25.84 -2.95
CA PRO A 74 7.84 24.71 -2.14
C PRO A 74 8.75 23.49 -2.28
N THR A 75 8.92 22.75 -1.19
CA THR A 75 9.52 21.42 -1.22
C THR A 75 8.60 20.47 -0.47
N LEU A 76 8.25 19.35 -1.09
CA LEU A 76 7.47 18.29 -0.44
C LEU A 76 8.40 17.13 -0.11
N LEU A 77 8.37 16.67 1.14
CA LEU A 77 9.05 15.45 1.55
C LEU A 77 8.02 14.38 1.91
N ILE A 78 8.24 13.16 1.45
CA ILE A 78 7.42 12.02 1.86
C ILE A 78 8.22 11.15 2.82
N PHE A 79 7.66 10.96 4.01
CA PHE A 79 8.19 10.15 5.08
C PHE A 79 7.47 8.81 5.15
N LYS A 80 8.22 7.75 5.44
CA LYS A 80 7.70 6.43 5.78
C LYS A 80 8.65 5.77 6.77
N GLU A 81 8.12 5.23 7.87
CA GLU A 81 8.91 4.61 8.93
C GLU A 81 10.03 5.54 9.44
N GLY A 82 9.68 6.83 9.63
CA GLY A 82 10.61 7.87 10.10
C GLY A 82 11.70 8.29 9.12
N LYS A 83 11.68 7.79 7.87
CA LYS A 83 12.70 8.10 6.85
C LYS A 83 12.09 8.85 5.67
N VAL A 84 12.85 9.79 5.11
CA VAL A 84 12.52 10.41 3.83
C VAL A 84 12.72 9.37 2.73
N ILE A 85 11.67 9.13 1.95
CA ILE A 85 11.68 8.16 0.85
C ILE A 85 11.45 8.82 -0.52
N GLU A 86 11.01 10.08 -0.53
CA GLU A 86 10.87 10.88 -1.74
C GLU A 86 10.99 12.38 -1.40
N GLN A 87 11.58 13.13 -2.32
CA GLN A 87 11.73 14.57 -2.24
C GLN A 87 11.30 15.21 -3.56
N ILE A 88 10.37 16.15 -3.47
CA ILE A 88 9.81 16.86 -4.61
C ILE A 88 10.13 18.34 -4.44
N VAL A 89 10.90 18.90 -5.36
CA VAL A 89 11.28 20.31 -5.32
C VAL A 89 10.48 21.08 -6.36
N GLY A 90 9.85 22.18 -5.94
CA GLY A 90 9.02 23.03 -6.77
C GLY A 90 7.56 22.58 -6.87
N ALA A 91 6.75 23.40 -7.55
CA ALA A 91 5.34 23.13 -7.74
C ALA A 91 5.13 22.20 -8.95
N LEU A 92 4.66 20.97 -8.70
CA LEU A 92 4.30 20.01 -9.75
C LEU A 92 2.77 19.96 -9.96
N PRO A 93 2.30 19.60 -11.17
CA PRO A 93 0.90 19.31 -11.40
C PRO A 93 0.38 18.16 -10.53
N LYS A 94 -0.92 18.17 -10.23
CA LYS A 94 -1.59 17.19 -9.36
C LYS A 94 -1.31 15.75 -9.80
N GLU A 95 -1.41 15.45 -11.09
CA GLU A 95 -1.22 14.11 -11.65
C GLU A 95 0.20 13.59 -11.42
N ALA A 96 1.21 14.46 -11.50
CA ALA A 96 2.60 14.11 -11.23
C ALA A 96 2.83 13.81 -9.74
N LEU A 97 2.22 14.60 -8.85
CA LEU A 97 2.25 14.34 -7.40
C LEU A 97 1.57 13.01 -7.07
N LYS A 98 0.37 12.77 -7.62
CA LYS A 98 -0.38 11.52 -7.42
C LYS A 98 0.43 10.31 -7.87
N SER A 99 1.04 10.38 -9.05
CA SER A 99 1.88 9.30 -9.57
C SER A 99 3.03 8.95 -8.62
N LYS A 100 3.69 9.95 -8.01
CA LYS A 100 4.75 9.73 -7.02
C LYS A 100 4.21 9.14 -5.72
N ILE A 101 3.10 9.68 -5.21
CA ILE A 101 2.45 9.22 -3.98
C ILE A 101 2.00 7.76 -4.13
N GLU A 102 1.38 7.39 -5.24
CA GLU A 102 0.83 6.06 -5.47
C GLU A 102 1.88 4.96 -5.48
N VAL A 103 3.10 5.24 -5.96
CA VAL A 103 4.24 4.30 -5.90
C VAL A 103 4.67 4.01 -4.46
N ILE A 104 4.47 4.97 -3.56
CA ILE A 104 4.91 4.94 -2.17
C ILE A 104 3.85 4.31 -1.26
N LEU A 105 2.58 4.60 -1.56
CA LEU A 105 1.47 4.05 -0.81
C LEU A 105 1.53 2.52 -0.92
N PRO A 106 1.40 1.79 0.20
CA PRO A 106 1.31 0.35 0.13
C PRO A 106 0.19 -0.02 -0.84
N MET A 107 0.47 -0.84 -1.86
CA MET A 107 -0.54 -1.37 -2.78
C MET A 107 -1.78 -1.75 -1.97
N GLU A 108 -2.94 -1.20 -2.34
CA GLU A 108 -4.13 -1.43 -1.52
C GLU A 108 -4.39 -2.93 -1.47
N LEU A 109 -4.71 -3.45 -0.28
CA LEU A 109 -5.13 -4.85 -0.15
C LEU A 109 -6.27 -5.19 -1.12
N LYS A 110 -7.12 -4.20 -1.46
CA LYS A 110 -8.17 -4.31 -2.49
C LYS A 110 -7.60 -4.57 -3.88
N GLU A 111 -6.56 -3.87 -4.30
CA GLU A 111 -5.93 -4.04 -5.61
C GLU A 111 -5.17 -5.36 -5.70
N ILE A 112 -4.39 -5.70 -4.67
CA ILE A 112 -3.69 -7.00 -4.58
C ILE A 112 -4.72 -8.13 -4.64
N LYS A 113 -5.82 -8.02 -3.90
CA LYS A 113 -6.92 -8.99 -3.92
C LYS A 113 -7.56 -9.10 -5.30
N LYS A 114 -7.79 -7.98 -5.99
CA LYS A 114 -8.34 -7.95 -7.36
C LYS A 114 -7.41 -8.63 -8.35
N GLU A 115 -6.10 -8.36 -8.25
CA GLU A 115 -5.07 -8.99 -9.09
C GLU A 115 -5.00 -10.50 -8.86
N ILE A 116 -4.93 -10.94 -7.59
CA ILE A 116 -4.95 -12.35 -7.20
C ILE A 116 -6.21 -13.01 -7.72
N ARG A 117 -7.38 -12.40 -7.49
CA ARG A 117 -8.67 -12.93 -7.94
C ARG A 117 -8.66 -13.16 -9.45
N ARG A 118 -8.24 -12.17 -10.24
CA ARG A 118 -8.14 -12.29 -11.70
C ARG A 118 -7.23 -13.46 -12.12
N GLY A 119 -6.08 -13.62 -11.45
CA GLY A 119 -5.17 -14.74 -11.70
C GLY A 119 -5.80 -16.10 -11.36
N LEU A 120 -6.47 -16.20 -10.22
CA LEU A 120 -7.16 -17.42 -9.80
C LEU A 120 -8.41 -17.71 -10.65
N GLU A 121 -9.11 -16.71 -11.15
CA GLU A 121 -10.21 -16.88 -12.10
C GLU A 121 -9.72 -17.53 -13.41
N LYS A 122 -8.57 -17.09 -13.93
CA LYS A 122 -7.93 -17.76 -15.08
C LYS A 122 -7.66 -19.24 -14.76
N TYR A 123 -7.08 -19.51 -13.59
CA TYR A 123 -6.85 -20.87 -13.12
C TYR A 123 -8.14 -21.71 -13.06
N THR A 124 -9.25 -21.16 -12.57
CA THR A 124 -10.54 -21.89 -12.53
C THR A 124 -11.12 -22.17 -13.92
N LYS A 125 -10.78 -21.38 -14.94
CA LYS A 125 -11.21 -21.65 -16.32
C LYS A 125 -10.41 -22.79 -16.94
N GLU A 126 -9.12 -22.85 -16.66
CA GLU A 126 -8.16 -23.79 -17.25
C GLU A 126 -8.02 -25.12 -16.46
N SER A 127 -8.66 -25.23 -15.29
CA SER A 127 -8.59 -26.41 -14.42
C SER A 127 -9.95 -27.07 -14.22
N PRO A 128 -10.01 -28.33 -13.74
CA PRO A 128 -11.26 -29.01 -13.38
C PRO A 128 -11.86 -28.49 -12.05
N TYR A 129 -11.36 -27.39 -11.51
CA TYR A 129 -11.76 -26.84 -10.22
C TYR A 129 -12.46 -25.49 -10.38
N LYS A 130 -13.44 -25.24 -9.51
CA LYS A 130 -14.16 -23.95 -9.40
C LYS A 130 -13.90 -23.36 -8.02
N PHE A 131 -14.15 -22.05 -7.85
CA PHE A 131 -14.21 -21.50 -6.50
C PHE A 131 -15.30 -22.19 -5.69
N ASN A 132 -15.08 -22.27 -4.38
CA ASN A 132 -16.10 -22.72 -3.45
C ASN A 132 -17.39 -21.88 -3.61
N PRO A 133 -18.58 -22.50 -3.64
CA PRO A 133 -19.84 -21.78 -3.75
C PRO A 133 -20.09 -20.79 -2.59
N ASP A 134 -19.48 -21.01 -1.42
CA ASP A 134 -19.52 -20.07 -0.30
C ASP A 134 -18.69 -18.79 -0.61
N LYS A 135 -19.37 -17.76 -1.11
CA LYS A 135 -18.78 -16.47 -1.46
C LYS A 135 -18.08 -15.78 -0.29
N LYS A 136 -18.59 -15.90 0.94
CA LYS A 136 -17.99 -15.27 2.12
C LYS A 136 -16.66 -15.92 2.45
N LYS A 137 -16.60 -17.26 2.39
CA LYS A 137 -15.36 -18.03 2.56
C LYS A 137 -14.32 -17.69 1.49
N VAL A 138 -14.73 -17.65 0.22
CA VAL A 138 -13.84 -17.26 -0.89
C VAL A 138 -13.27 -15.86 -0.65
N ASP A 139 -14.11 -14.90 -0.26
CA ASP A 139 -13.69 -13.52 -0.03
C ASP A 139 -12.67 -13.39 1.12
N LEU A 140 -12.92 -14.12 2.22
CA LEU A 140 -12.00 -14.18 3.37
C LEU A 140 -10.64 -14.76 2.97
N ILE A 141 -10.62 -15.86 2.21
CA ILE A 141 -9.37 -16.49 1.76
C ILE A 141 -8.61 -15.58 0.80
N LEU A 142 -9.29 -14.95 -0.17
CA LEU A 142 -8.66 -13.99 -1.08
C LEU A 142 -8.05 -12.80 -0.33
N SER A 143 -8.70 -12.35 0.74
CA SER A 143 -8.17 -11.29 1.62
C SER A 143 -6.90 -11.75 2.34
N GLY A 144 -6.88 -12.99 2.84
CA GLY A 144 -5.68 -13.60 3.45
C GLY A 144 -4.52 -13.76 2.46
N LEU A 145 -4.82 -14.17 1.22
CA LEU A 145 -3.82 -14.26 0.14
C LEU A 145 -3.26 -12.89 -0.24
N ALA A 146 -4.10 -11.85 -0.29
CA ALA A 146 -3.66 -10.49 -0.54
C ALA A 146 -2.75 -9.97 0.57
N LYS A 147 -3.10 -10.22 1.84
CA LYS A 147 -2.26 -9.88 2.99
C LYS A 147 -0.89 -10.56 2.90
N ARG A 148 -0.85 -11.87 2.63
CA ARG A 148 0.40 -12.61 2.44
C ARG A 148 1.23 -12.11 1.27
N LYS A 149 0.61 -11.79 0.12
CA LYS A 149 1.34 -11.21 -1.02
C LYS A 149 1.95 -9.85 -0.67
N LYS A 150 1.23 -9.02 0.08
CA LYS A 150 1.71 -7.73 0.57
C LYS A 150 2.90 -7.88 1.53
N GLU A 151 2.81 -8.80 2.47
CA GLU A 151 3.81 -8.98 3.56
C GLU A 151 5.02 -9.83 3.13
N LEU A 152 4.79 -10.84 2.29
CA LEU A 152 5.78 -11.89 1.96
C LEU A 152 6.15 -11.90 0.47
N GLY A 153 5.61 -10.98 -0.33
CA GLY A 153 5.85 -10.88 -1.77
C GLY A 153 5.05 -11.86 -2.65
N PHE A 154 4.51 -12.95 -2.08
CA PHE A 154 3.72 -13.95 -2.82
C PHE A 154 2.44 -14.38 -2.09
N ALA A 155 1.44 -14.81 -2.86
CA ALA A 155 0.15 -15.29 -2.36
C ALA A 155 0.24 -16.74 -1.83
N TYR A 156 1.05 -16.99 -0.79
CA TYR A 156 1.21 -18.33 -0.19
C TYR A 156 -0.10 -18.88 0.39
N CYS A 157 -0.43 -20.17 0.14
CA CYS A 157 -1.67 -20.82 0.59
C CYS A 157 -1.82 -20.69 2.11
N PRO A 158 -2.97 -20.17 2.61
CA PRO A 158 -3.20 -20.05 4.05
C PRO A 158 -3.11 -21.39 4.80
N CYS A 159 -3.34 -22.49 4.08
CA CYS A 159 -3.29 -23.88 4.55
C CYS A 159 -1.87 -24.44 4.79
N ARG A 160 -0.83 -23.69 4.44
CA ARG A 160 0.57 -24.11 4.51
C ARG A 160 1.44 -22.98 5.07
N VAL A 161 2.50 -23.35 5.77
CA VAL A 161 3.43 -22.45 6.45
C VAL A 161 4.68 -22.30 5.58
N PRO A 162 5.08 -21.06 5.21
CA PRO A 162 6.36 -20.82 4.54
C PRO A 162 7.53 -21.19 5.46
N SER A 163 8.50 -21.92 4.90
CA SER A 163 9.72 -22.34 5.57
C SER A 163 10.82 -21.27 5.56
N GLY A 164 10.69 -20.26 4.69
CA GLY A 164 11.74 -19.27 4.42
C GLY A 164 12.69 -19.72 3.30
N ASN A 165 12.67 -21.00 2.90
CA ASN A 165 13.37 -21.48 1.71
C ASN A 165 12.53 -21.18 0.47
N LYS A 166 13.00 -20.26 -0.38
CA LYS A 166 12.29 -19.81 -1.59
C LYS A 166 11.98 -20.93 -2.58
N GLU A 167 12.81 -21.97 -2.67
CA GLU A 167 12.59 -23.06 -3.62
C GLU A 167 11.45 -23.97 -3.16
N GLU A 168 11.45 -24.34 -1.88
CA GLU A 168 10.38 -25.14 -1.28
C GLU A 168 9.07 -24.36 -1.18
N ASP A 169 9.14 -23.08 -0.82
CA ASP A 169 7.96 -22.24 -0.61
C ASP A 169 7.20 -21.97 -1.92
N ARG A 170 7.86 -22.07 -3.09
CA ARG A 170 7.18 -21.96 -4.40
C ARG A 170 6.05 -22.97 -4.56
N LYS A 171 6.18 -24.17 -3.97
CA LYS A 171 5.17 -25.24 -4.04
C LYS A 171 3.87 -24.87 -3.31
N ILE A 172 3.94 -23.90 -2.40
CA ILE A 172 2.80 -23.47 -1.59
C ILE A 172 2.25 -22.10 -2.00
N ILE A 173 2.67 -21.51 -3.13
CA ILE A 173 2.01 -20.32 -3.69
C ILE A 173 0.65 -20.72 -4.27
N CYS A 174 -0.42 -19.99 -3.95
CA CYS A 174 -1.76 -20.29 -4.45
C CYS A 174 -1.88 -20.03 -5.97
N PRO A 175 -2.40 -20.98 -6.78
CA PRO A 175 -2.86 -22.31 -6.39
C PRO A 175 -1.68 -23.27 -6.08
N CYS A 176 -1.62 -23.81 -4.86
CA CYS A 176 -0.46 -24.59 -4.38
C CYS A 176 -0.44 -26.02 -4.95
N ALA A 177 0.73 -26.62 -5.18
CA ALA A 177 0.82 -27.97 -5.77
C ALA A 177 -0.06 -29.03 -5.04
N TYR A 178 -0.14 -28.92 -3.71
CA TYR A 178 -0.95 -29.79 -2.83
C TYR A 178 -2.46 -29.66 -3.00
N HIS A 179 -2.96 -28.54 -3.54
CA HIS A 179 -4.40 -28.32 -3.68
C HIS A 179 -5.04 -29.40 -4.58
N LYS A 180 -4.29 -29.94 -5.56
CA LYS A 180 -4.81 -30.94 -6.51
C LYS A 180 -5.08 -32.27 -5.81
N GLU A 181 -4.16 -32.69 -4.96
CA GLU A 181 -4.24 -33.94 -4.18
C GLU A 181 -5.43 -33.90 -3.23
N GLU A 182 -5.60 -32.80 -2.50
CA GLU A 182 -6.72 -32.60 -1.57
C GLU A 182 -8.06 -32.60 -2.30
N ILE A 183 -8.20 -31.85 -3.40
CA ILE A 183 -9.48 -31.84 -4.14
C ILE A 183 -9.77 -33.21 -4.79
N ALA A 184 -8.74 -33.94 -5.23
CA ALA A 184 -8.94 -35.29 -5.78
C ALA A 184 -9.45 -36.27 -4.73
N LYS A 185 -8.96 -36.15 -3.48
CA LYS A 185 -9.33 -36.99 -2.35
C LYS A 185 -10.67 -36.59 -1.73
N ASP A 186 -10.82 -35.31 -1.39
CA ASP A 186 -11.89 -34.79 -0.53
C ASP A 186 -12.92 -33.94 -1.29
N GLY A 187 -12.71 -33.68 -2.58
CA GLY A 187 -13.57 -32.82 -3.41
C GLY A 187 -13.37 -31.32 -3.19
N ILE A 188 -12.54 -30.93 -2.23
CA ILE A 188 -12.25 -29.56 -1.82
C ILE A 188 -10.79 -29.45 -1.34
N CYS A 189 -10.12 -28.30 -1.56
CA CYS A 189 -8.79 -28.09 -0.96
C CYS A 189 -8.90 -27.77 0.53
N LEU A 190 -7.82 -27.92 1.29
CA LEU A 190 -7.84 -27.79 2.76
C LEU A 190 -8.25 -26.40 3.24
N CYS A 191 -7.85 -25.33 2.55
CA CYS A 191 -8.33 -23.98 2.88
C CYS A 191 -9.79 -23.74 2.45
N GLY A 192 -10.34 -24.60 1.61
CA GLY A 192 -11.69 -24.49 1.10
C GLY A 192 -11.88 -23.47 -0.02
N LEU A 193 -10.81 -22.98 -0.66
CA LEU A 193 -10.90 -22.01 -1.77
C LEU A 193 -11.45 -22.62 -3.06
N PHE A 194 -10.99 -23.83 -3.38
CA PHE A 194 -11.32 -24.54 -4.61
C PHE A 194 -12.06 -25.83 -4.31
N VAL A 195 -13.07 -26.12 -5.12
CA VAL A 195 -13.83 -27.37 -5.13
C VAL A 195 -13.81 -27.98 -6.52
N ARG A 196 -14.02 -29.29 -6.63
CA ARG A 196 -14.17 -29.96 -7.93
C ARG A 196 -15.40 -29.43 -8.66
N LYS A 197 -15.29 -29.19 -9.97
CA LYS A 197 -16.48 -28.98 -10.81
C LYS A 197 -17.27 -30.29 -10.81
N GLU A 198 -18.58 -30.21 -10.56
CA GLU A 198 -19.47 -31.35 -10.81
C GLU A 198 -19.35 -31.72 -12.29
N ARG A 199 -19.33 -33.02 -12.57
CA ARG A 199 -19.29 -33.56 -13.94
C ARG A 199 -20.59 -33.27 -14.64
#